data_AF-M7XSJ5-F1
#
_entry.id   AF-M7XSJ5-F1
#
_cell.length_a   1.000
_cell.length_b   1.000
_cell.length_c   1.000
_cell.angle_alpha   90.00
_cell.angle_beta   90.00
_cell.angle_gamma   90.00
#
_symmetry.space_group_name_H-M   'P 1'
#
loop_
_entity.id
_entity.type
_entity.pdbx_description
1 polymer ?
#
loop_
_entity_poly.entity_id
_entity_poly.type
_entity_poly.pdbx_seq_one_letter_code
_entity_poly.pdbx_strand_id
1 'polypeptide(L)'
;MVLVLDNFVNKKHSREILFLGKLGNPNQGPPMIKEDNWKEELELLRSILAQTELEKTIKWGIEVYTYKGTNLVGIAPFKSYVGLWFYQGVFLSDPLGVLNNAQEEKTKAMRQWRFASKEDINRDRVLSYLRETIENEKAGKRWVTEKTTELDLPEILDKALAENQDLQEAFVNLSLSKRKEYAVYIAEAKRRETQMSRLEKITPMITAGIGLNDKYKPK
;
A
#
# COMPACT_ATOMS: atom_id res chain seq x y z
N MET A 1 26.36 -4.74 -33.08
CA MET A 1 26.80 -4.73 -31.67
C MET A 1 25.64 -4.25 -30.83
N VAL A 2 24.71 -5.15 -30.50
CA VAL A 2 23.54 -4.87 -29.67
C VAL A 2 23.89 -5.37 -28.28
N LEU A 3 24.11 -4.45 -27.34
CA LEU A 3 24.26 -4.78 -25.93
C LEU A 3 22.87 -5.12 -25.39
N VAL A 4 22.64 -6.41 -25.19
CA VAL A 4 21.58 -6.93 -24.32
C VAL A 4 21.97 -6.54 -22.90
N LEU A 5 21.29 -5.54 -22.33
CA LEU A 5 21.36 -5.28 -20.90
C LEU A 5 20.48 -6.32 -20.19
N ASP A 6 21.14 -7.24 -19.50
CA ASP A 6 20.55 -8.24 -18.62
C ASP A 6 19.63 -7.60 -17.58
N ASN A 7 18.32 -7.78 -17.77
CA ASN A 7 17.31 -7.52 -16.75
C ASN A 7 17.30 -8.66 -15.72
N PHE A 8 18.35 -8.74 -14.90
CA PHE A 8 18.34 -9.52 -13.67
C PHE A 8 17.74 -8.70 -12.53
N VAL A 9 16.45 -8.35 -12.64
CA VAL A 9 15.69 -7.90 -11.47
C VAL A 9 15.46 -9.11 -10.58
N ASN A 10 16.24 -9.13 -9.50
CA ASN A 10 16.32 -10.14 -8.46
C ASN A 10 14.93 -10.66 -8.02
N LYS A 11 14.61 -11.93 -8.33
CA LYS A 11 13.37 -12.65 -7.91
C LYS A 11 13.07 -12.54 -6.40
N LYS A 12 14.05 -12.18 -5.56
CA LYS A 12 13.91 -12.00 -4.11
C LYS A 12 13.08 -10.75 -3.74
N HIS A 13 13.12 -9.69 -4.55
CA HIS A 13 12.33 -8.46 -4.35
C HIS A 13 10.84 -8.63 -4.73
N SER A 14 10.51 -9.59 -5.58
CA SER A 14 9.17 -9.74 -6.15
C SER A 14 8.07 -10.12 -5.15
N ARG A 15 8.36 -10.98 -4.16
CA ARG A 15 7.35 -11.43 -3.16
C ARG A 15 7.09 -10.41 -2.06
N GLU A 16 8.12 -9.66 -1.69
CA GLU A 16 8.02 -8.56 -0.74
C GLU A 16 7.21 -7.41 -1.36
N ILE A 17 7.49 -7.03 -2.60
CA ILE A 17 6.66 -6.04 -3.33
C ILE A 17 5.19 -6.52 -3.46
N LEU A 18 4.95 -7.82 -3.58
CA LEU A 18 3.60 -8.42 -3.63
C LEU A 18 2.87 -8.42 -2.28
N PHE A 19 3.55 -8.71 -1.16
CA PHE A 19 3.04 -8.63 0.23
C PHE A 19 2.52 -7.23 0.53
N LEU A 20 3.24 -6.26 0.02
CA LEU A 20 3.27 -4.90 0.53
C LEU A 20 2.34 -4.03 -0.35
N GLY A 21 2.12 -4.43 -1.62
CA GLY A 21 0.97 -4.00 -2.44
C GLY A 21 -0.39 -4.59 -2.02
N LYS A 22 -0.41 -5.63 -1.16
CA LYS A 22 -1.64 -6.27 -0.66
C LYS A 22 -2.07 -5.77 0.73
N LEU A 23 -1.23 -5.04 1.46
CA LEU A 23 -1.65 -4.31 2.68
C LEU A 23 -2.68 -3.20 2.37
N GLY A 24 -2.84 -2.83 1.10
CA GLY A 24 -3.91 -1.95 0.60
C GLY A 24 -5.09 -2.68 -0.07
N ASN A 25 -5.13 -4.03 -0.10
CA ASN A 25 -6.19 -4.81 -0.75
C ASN A 25 -6.75 -5.90 0.21
N PRO A 26 -8.02 -5.79 0.66
CA PRO A 26 -8.58 -6.60 1.74
C PRO A 26 -8.77 -8.11 1.45
N ASN A 27 -8.62 -8.56 0.19
CA ASN A 27 -9.12 -9.88 -0.21
C ASN A 27 -8.07 -10.97 -0.46
N GLN A 28 -6.76 -10.75 -0.26
CA GLN A 28 -5.76 -11.83 -0.38
C GLN A 28 -4.54 -11.63 0.52
N GLY A 29 -4.28 -12.57 1.43
CA GLY A 29 -3.06 -12.62 2.26
C GLY A 29 -1.81 -13.10 1.50
N PRO A 30 -0.61 -12.97 2.11
CA PRO A 30 0.66 -13.29 1.46
C PRO A 30 1.00 -14.79 1.46
N PRO A 31 1.87 -15.26 0.54
CA PRO A 31 2.47 -16.59 0.64
C PRO A 31 3.52 -16.58 1.76
N MET A 32 3.08 -16.93 2.98
CA MET A 32 3.93 -17.00 4.17
C MET A 32 4.84 -18.21 4.12
N ILE A 33 6.09 -18.08 4.60
CA ILE A 33 6.88 -19.24 5.01
C ILE A 33 6.31 -19.72 6.34
N LYS A 34 6.35 -21.03 6.61
CA LYS A 34 5.89 -21.58 7.89
C LYS A 34 6.56 -20.84 9.05
N GLU A 35 5.76 -20.52 10.07
CA GLU A 35 6.20 -19.87 11.31
C GLU A 35 7.36 -20.62 11.99
N ASP A 36 7.48 -21.93 11.73
CA ASP A 36 8.48 -22.83 12.29
C ASP A 36 9.93 -22.32 12.18
N ASN A 37 10.27 -21.51 11.15
CA ASN A 37 11.63 -21.00 10.96
C ASN A 37 11.94 -19.71 11.76
N TRP A 38 10.94 -19.03 12.31
CA TRP A 38 11.07 -17.74 13.00
C TRP A 38 10.35 -17.74 14.34
N LYS A 39 10.11 -18.93 14.89
CA LYS A 39 9.24 -19.10 16.05
C LYS A 39 9.74 -18.33 17.25
N GLU A 40 11.03 -18.42 17.57
CA GLU A 40 11.61 -17.76 18.74
C GLU A 40 11.61 -16.23 18.61
N GLU A 41 11.88 -15.71 17.42
CA GLU A 41 11.85 -14.28 17.12
C GLU A 41 10.43 -13.73 17.22
N LEU A 42 9.45 -14.44 16.64
CA LEU A 42 8.05 -14.08 16.72
C LEU A 42 7.54 -14.12 18.16
N GLU A 43 7.90 -15.16 18.94
CA GLU A 43 7.56 -15.24 20.37
C GLU A 43 8.18 -14.10 21.18
N LEU A 44 9.44 -13.75 20.91
CA LEU A 44 10.08 -12.61 21.55
C LEU A 44 9.36 -11.30 21.21
N LEU A 45 9.07 -11.02 19.95
CA LEU A 45 8.31 -9.83 19.53
C LEU A 45 6.91 -9.79 20.17
N ARG A 46 6.19 -10.92 20.18
CA ARG A 46 4.88 -11.06 20.85
C ARG A 46 4.98 -10.73 22.34
N SER A 47 6.04 -11.19 23.02
CA SER A 47 6.27 -10.88 24.46
C SER A 47 6.54 -9.39 24.72
N ILE A 48 7.12 -8.68 23.76
CA ILE A 48 7.37 -7.24 23.87
C ILE A 48 6.07 -6.47 23.62
N LEU A 49 5.31 -6.86 22.59
CA LEU A 49 4.01 -6.26 22.26
C LEU A 49 2.99 -6.45 23.38
N ALA A 50 3.02 -7.58 24.08
CA ALA A 50 2.16 -7.85 25.24
C ALA A 50 2.42 -6.91 26.44
N GLN A 51 3.53 -6.16 26.46
CA GLN A 51 3.82 -5.14 27.48
C GLN A 51 3.21 -3.77 27.15
N THR A 52 2.46 -3.67 26.07
CA THR A 52 1.83 -2.44 25.59
C THR A 52 0.31 -2.53 25.67
N GLU A 53 -0.38 -1.41 25.46
CA GLU A 53 -1.85 -1.36 25.38
C GLU A 53 -2.40 -1.77 24.00
N LEU A 54 -1.57 -2.36 23.12
CA LEU A 54 -1.99 -2.78 21.79
C LEU A 54 -2.77 -4.09 21.83
N GLU A 55 -3.88 -4.13 21.10
CA GLU A 55 -4.71 -5.31 20.94
C GLU A 55 -4.31 -6.08 19.69
N LYS A 56 -4.06 -7.39 19.86
CA LYS A 56 -3.76 -8.31 18.75
C LYS A 56 -5.01 -8.60 17.92
N THR A 57 -4.88 -8.53 16.60
CA THR A 57 -5.87 -8.97 15.62
C THR A 57 -5.17 -9.71 14.48
N ILE A 58 -5.93 -10.46 13.68
CA ILE A 58 -5.44 -11.07 12.45
C ILE A 58 -6.07 -10.33 11.27
N LYS A 59 -5.21 -9.69 10.46
CA LYS A 59 -5.64 -9.02 9.22
C LYS A 59 -4.73 -9.47 8.09
N TRP A 60 -5.33 -9.77 6.94
CA TRP A 60 -4.61 -10.23 5.75
C TRP A 60 -3.70 -11.45 5.97
N GLY A 61 -4.04 -12.30 6.95
CA GLY A 61 -3.26 -13.49 7.29
C GLY A 61 -2.00 -13.23 8.13
N ILE A 62 -1.82 -12.04 8.70
CA ILE A 62 -0.71 -11.72 9.61
C ILE A 62 -1.22 -11.16 10.95
N GLU A 63 -0.35 -11.19 11.96
CA GLU A 63 -0.61 -10.55 13.24
C GLU A 63 -0.46 -9.04 13.12
N VAL A 64 -1.54 -8.33 13.44
CA VAL A 64 -1.59 -6.86 13.49
C VAL A 64 -1.97 -6.45 14.89
N TYR A 65 -1.35 -5.37 15.36
CA TYR A 65 -1.51 -4.82 16.70
C TYR A 65 -2.11 -3.43 16.57
N THR A 66 -3.24 -3.24 17.23
CA THR A 66 -4.10 -2.07 17.06
C THR A 66 -4.25 -1.27 18.34
N TYR A 67 -4.46 0.03 18.21
CA TYR A 67 -4.90 0.90 19.30
C TYR A 67 -6.27 1.45 18.97
N LYS A 68 -7.29 1.13 19.77
CA LYS A 68 -8.70 1.53 19.53
C LYS A 68 -9.17 1.22 18.10
N GLY A 69 -8.81 0.05 17.59
CA GLY A 69 -9.15 -0.41 16.23
C GLY A 69 -8.25 0.13 15.10
N THR A 70 -7.39 1.10 15.36
CA THR A 70 -6.43 1.63 14.37
C THR A 70 -5.20 0.73 14.29
N ASN A 71 -4.80 0.31 13.08
CA ASN A 71 -3.59 -0.48 12.86
C ASN A 71 -2.34 0.34 13.14
N LEU A 72 -1.53 -0.06 14.12
CA LEU A 72 -0.28 0.62 14.45
C LEU A 72 0.95 -0.21 14.07
N VAL A 73 0.90 -1.51 14.36
CA VAL A 73 2.06 -2.39 14.19
C VAL A 73 1.64 -3.72 13.55
N GLY A 74 2.52 -4.35 12.78
CA GLY A 74 2.33 -5.72 12.31
C GLY A 74 3.62 -6.54 12.40
N ILE A 75 3.51 -7.84 12.62
CA ILE A 75 4.67 -8.75 12.55
C ILE A 75 4.44 -9.82 11.50
N ALA A 76 5.48 -10.11 10.72
CA ALA A 76 5.42 -11.15 9.70
C ALA A 76 6.80 -11.77 9.45
N PRO A 77 6.88 -13.11 9.29
CA PRO A 77 8.10 -13.79 8.89
C PRO A 77 8.34 -13.67 7.37
N PHE A 78 9.57 -13.37 6.98
CA PHE A 78 10.03 -13.34 5.58
C PHE A 78 11.14 -14.38 5.37
N LYS A 79 11.64 -14.47 4.13
CA LYS A 79 12.64 -15.48 3.75
C LYS A 79 13.95 -15.38 4.54
N SER A 80 14.36 -14.18 4.93
CA SER A 80 15.67 -13.95 5.56
C SER A 80 15.62 -13.02 6.76
N TYR A 81 14.42 -12.67 7.25
CA TYR A 81 14.25 -11.83 8.41
C TYR A 81 12.81 -11.97 8.96
N VAL A 82 12.58 -11.57 10.22
CA VAL A 82 11.24 -11.22 10.74
C VAL A 82 11.06 -9.70 10.70
N GLY A 83 9.92 -9.25 10.19
CA GLY A 83 9.63 -7.83 10.02
C GLY A 83 8.69 -7.32 11.10
N LEU A 84 9.08 -6.24 11.77
CA LEU A 84 8.19 -5.40 12.59
C LEU A 84 7.82 -4.16 11.78
N TRP A 85 6.55 -4.05 11.42
CA TRP A 85 6.00 -3.00 10.58
C TRP A 85 5.35 -1.91 11.42
N PHE A 86 5.57 -0.65 11.05
CA PHE A 86 4.94 0.52 11.65
C PHE A 86 4.12 1.24 10.56
N TYR A 87 2.79 1.24 10.69
CA TYR A 87 1.90 1.77 9.64
C TYR A 87 2.07 3.28 9.42
N GLN A 88 2.34 4.02 10.50
CA GLN A 88 2.65 5.46 10.51
C GLN A 88 4.12 5.71 10.92
N GLY A 89 5.01 4.78 10.56
CA GLY A 89 6.41 4.81 11.00
C GLY A 89 7.21 6.04 10.54
N VAL A 90 6.73 6.80 9.56
CA VAL A 90 7.33 8.08 9.14
C VAL A 90 7.42 9.12 10.26
N PHE A 91 6.58 9.02 11.30
CA PHE A 91 6.59 9.93 12.44
C PHE A 91 7.48 9.46 13.59
N LEU A 92 8.10 8.29 13.47
CA LEU A 92 9.06 7.83 14.47
C LEU A 92 10.38 8.58 14.31
N SER A 93 10.96 8.98 15.44
CA SER A 93 12.23 9.71 15.51
C SER A 93 13.42 8.94 14.93
N ASP A 94 13.37 7.61 14.99
CA ASP A 94 14.39 6.66 14.51
C ASP A 94 15.85 7.00 14.85
N PRO A 95 16.20 7.23 16.13
CA PRO A 95 17.57 7.57 16.53
C PRO A 95 18.59 6.45 16.23
N LEU A 96 18.13 5.22 15.98
CA LEU A 96 18.98 4.08 15.66
C LEU A 96 19.19 3.88 14.16
N GLY A 97 18.45 4.60 13.29
CA GLY A 97 18.53 4.44 11.84
C GLY A 97 18.15 3.04 11.35
N VAL A 98 17.21 2.38 12.03
CA VAL A 98 16.82 0.99 11.76
C VAL A 98 15.58 0.87 10.87
N LEU A 99 14.87 1.98 10.67
CA LEU A 99 13.62 1.99 9.93
C LEU A 99 13.86 2.17 8.44
N ASN A 100 13.37 1.21 7.67
CA ASN A 100 13.45 1.22 6.21
C ASN A 100 12.06 1.46 5.62
N ASN A 101 11.96 2.27 4.57
CA ASN A 101 10.75 2.30 3.75
C ASN A 101 10.84 1.21 2.68
N ALA A 102 10.16 0.10 2.91
CA ALA A 102 10.18 -1.03 2.00
C ALA A 102 9.37 -0.79 0.69
N GLN A 103 8.65 0.34 0.56
CA GLN A 103 7.98 0.77 -0.69
C GLN A 103 7.91 2.30 -0.85
N GLU A 104 9.04 2.94 -1.11
CA GLU A 104 9.09 4.39 -1.33
C GLU A 104 8.12 4.88 -2.43
N GLU A 105 7.90 4.07 -3.47
CA GLU A 105 7.00 4.39 -4.58
C GLU A 105 5.50 4.25 -4.24
N LYS A 106 5.13 3.48 -3.20
CA LYS A 106 3.72 3.14 -2.92
C LYS A 106 3.20 3.67 -1.58
N THR A 107 4.05 3.75 -0.57
CA THR A 107 3.67 4.31 0.73
C THR A 107 4.78 5.18 1.29
N LYS A 108 4.42 6.42 1.59
CA LYS A 108 5.34 7.37 2.24
C LYS A 108 5.35 7.20 3.77
N ALA A 109 4.29 6.62 4.33
CA ALA A 109 4.04 6.53 5.77
C ALA A 109 4.68 5.32 6.44
N MET A 110 4.69 4.18 5.76
CA MET A 110 5.04 2.91 6.37
C MET A 110 6.55 2.79 6.56
N ARG A 111 6.96 2.20 7.69
CA ARG A 111 8.34 1.80 7.95
C ARG A 111 8.42 0.38 8.45
N GLN A 112 9.59 -0.22 8.29
CA GLN A 112 9.86 -1.57 8.75
C GLN A 112 11.21 -1.64 9.45
N TRP A 113 11.22 -2.33 10.59
CA TRP A 113 12.43 -2.84 11.22
C TRP A 113 12.54 -4.33 10.93
N ARG A 114 13.68 -4.75 10.37
CA ARG A 114 13.97 -6.15 10.02
C ARG A 114 14.98 -6.74 10.99
N PHE A 115 14.72 -7.97 11.45
CA PHE A 115 15.62 -8.73 12.33
C PHE A 115 16.02 -10.02 11.65
N ALA A 116 17.31 -10.29 11.52
CA ALA A 116 17.84 -11.49 10.87
C ALA A 116 18.01 -12.66 11.85
N SER A 117 18.05 -12.38 13.15
CA SER A 117 17.99 -13.38 14.22
C SER A 117 17.36 -12.81 15.50
N LYS A 118 17.14 -13.67 16.48
CA LYS A 118 16.68 -13.30 17.83
C LYS A 118 17.62 -12.32 18.55
N GLU A 119 18.92 -12.44 18.35
CA GLU A 119 19.94 -11.58 18.98
C GLU A 119 19.85 -10.13 18.51
N ASP A 120 19.34 -9.91 17.29
CA ASP A 120 19.09 -8.56 16.76
C ASP A 120 17.93 -7.85 17.50
N ILE A 121 17.09 -8.61 18.21
CA ILE A 121 15.88 -8.09 18.87
C ILE A 121 16.23 -7.62 20.28
N ASN A 122 16.65 -6.35 20.38
CA ASN A 122 16.79 -5.69 21.67
C ASN A 122 15.42 -5.26 22.21
N ARG A 123 14.97 -5.89 23.31
CA ARG A 123 13.65 -5.65 23.93
C ARG A 123 13.38 -4.18 24.23
N ASP A 124 14.32 -3.49 24.87
CA ASP A 124 14.09 -2.11 25.34
C ASP A 124 13.98 -1.14 24.17
N ARG A 125 14.80 -1.35 23.13
CA ARG A 125 14.74 -0.54 21.90
C ARG A 125 13.45 -0.80 21.12
N VAL A 126 13.01 -2.06 20.99
CA VAL A 126 11.72 -2.34 20.34
C VAL A 126 10.58 -1.70 21.13
N LEU A 127 10.58 -1.84 22.45
CA LEU A 127 9.55 -1.27 23.32
C LEU A 127 9.50 0.26 23.26
N SER A 128 10.64 0.94 23.14
CA SER A 128 10.66 2.40 22.98
C SER A 128 9.99 2.85 21.69
N TYR A 129 10.24 2.17 20.56
CA TYR A 129 9.58 2.46 19.28
C TYR A 129 8.07 2.17 19.33
N LEU A 130 7.66 1.10 20.02
CA LEU A 130 6.23 0.81 20.23
C LEU A 130 5.53 1.89 21.06
N ARG A 131 6.16 2.38 22.13
CA ARG A 131 5.63 3.47 22.96
C ARG A 131 5.49 4.76 22.16
N GLU A 132 6.52 5.15 21.42
CA GLU A 132 6.46 6.32 20.54
C GLU A 132 5.37 6.17 19.47
N THR A 133 5.19 4.97 18.90
CA THR A 133 4.11 4.69 17.94
C THR A 133 2.73 4.96 18.55
N ILE A 134 2.50 4.53 19.79
CA ILE A 134 1.24 4.75 20.51
C ILE A 134 1.06 6.23 20.85
N GLU A 135 2.11 6.91 21.32
CA GLU A 135 2.09 8.34 21.61
C GLU A 135 1.78 9.18 20.37
N ASN A 136 2.37 8.83 19.22
CA ASN A 136 2.10 9.47 17.94
C ASN A 136 0.63 9.30 17.52
N GLU A 137 0.06 8.10 17.70
CA GLU A 137 -1.37 7.87 17.43
C GLU A 137 -2.26 8.67 18.39
N LYS A 138 -1.94 8.71 19.70
CA LYS A 138 -2.67 9.53 20.69
C LYS A 138 -2.58 11.03 20.37
N ALA A 139 -1.46 11.48 19.81
CA ALA A 139 -1.27 12.84 19.33
C ALA A 139 -1.90 13.12 17.95
N GLY A 140 -2.54 12.12 17.33
CA GLY A 140 -3.21 12.26 16.03
C GLY A 140 -2.25 12.38 14.84
N LYS A 141 -0.96 12.03 14.99
CA LYS A 141 0.00 12.07 13.89
C LYS A 141 -0.34 10.98 12.88
N ARG A 142 -0.95 11.38 11.76
CA ARG A 142 -1.30 10.49 10.66
C ARG A 142 -0.89 11.09 9.35
N TRP A 143 -0.25 10.27 8.53
CA TRP A 143 0.05 10.63 7.16
C TRP A 143 -1.26 10.66 6.38
N VAL A 144 -1.61 11.84 5.88
CA VAL A 144 -2.71 12.01 4.95
C VAL A 144 -2.11 11.97 3.56
N THR A 145 -2.57 11.06 2.71
CA THR A 145 -2.22 11.13 1.30
C THR A 145 -2.80 12.42 0.74
N GLU A 146 -1.94 13.28 0.19
CA GLU A 146 -2.39 14.43 -0.58
C GLU A 146 -3.29 13.89 -1.69
N LYS A 147 -4.58 14.26 -1.64
CA LYS A 147 -5.47 14.05 -2.76
C LYS A 147 -4.98 15.00 -3.83
N THR A 148 -4.26 14.48 -4.82
CA THR A 148 -3.98 15.25 -6.05
C THR A 148 -5.33 15.75 -6.55
N THR A 149 -5.53 17.05 -6.61
CA THR A 149 -6.74 17.69 -7.15
C THR A 149 -6.69 17.76 -8.66
N GLU A 150 -5.48 17.72 -9.22
CA GLU A 150 -5.24 17.82 -10.66
C GLU A 150 -5.69 16.56 -11.38
N LEU A 151 -6.48 16.74 -12.43
CA LEU A 151 -6.93 15.72 -13.36
C LEU A 151 -6.15 15.93 -14.66
N ASP A 152 -5.18 15.08 -14.93
CA ASP A 152 -4.48 15.07 -16.21
C ASP A 152 -5.33 14.28 -17.23
N LEU A 153 -5.87 14.98 -18.23
CA LEU A 153 -6.76 14.40 -19.24
C LEU A 153 -5.96 14.06 -20.50
N PRO A 154 -5.97 12.80 -20.96
CA PRO A 154 -5.43 12.46 -22.26
C PRO A 154 -6.16 13.22 -23.37
N GLU A 155 -5.41 13.70 -24.36
CA GLU A 155 -5.93 14.47 -25.50
C GLU A 155 -7.16 13.84 -26.15
N ILE A 156 -7.17 12.52 -26.31
CA ILE A 156 -8.29 11.78 -26.93
C ILE A 156 -9.57 11.81 -26.09
N LEU A 157 -9.44 11.80 -24.75
CA LEU A 157 -10.58 11.89 -23.84
C LEU A 157 -11.08 13.34 -23.77
N ASP A 158 -10.16 14.30 -23.69
CA ASP A 158 -10.50 15.73 -23.67
C ASP A 158 -11.28 16.13 -24.94
N LYS A 159 -10.80 15.69 -26.10
CA LYS A 159 -11.49 15.90 -27.38
C LYS A 159 -12.89 15.27 -27.40
N ALA A 160 -13.02 14.03 -26.93
CA ALA A 160 -14.32 13.35 -26.90
C ALA A 160 -15.33 14.02 -25.96
N LEU A 161 -14.87 14.58 -24.84
CA LEU A 161 -15.69 15.38 -23.93
C LEU A 161 -16.08 16.72 -24.57
N ALA A 162 -15.18 17.36 -25.31
CA ALA A 162 -15.48 18.61 -26.02
C ALA A 162 -16.49 18.42 -27.18
N GLU A 163 -16.48 17.25 -27.83
CA GLU A 163 -17.35 16.94 -28.97
C GLU A 163 -18.74 16.40 -28.55
N ASN A 164 -18.93 16.02 -27.28
CA ASN A 164 -20.18 15.44 -26.79
C ASN A 164 -20.57 16.01 -25.42
N GLN A 165 -21.55 16.92 -25.42
CA GLN A 165 -22.01 17.62 -24.22
C GLN A 165 -22.60 16.67 -23.16
N ASP A 166 -23.42 15.69 -23.56
CA ASP A 166 -24.01 14.71 -22.62
C ASP A 166 -22.93 13.89 -21.91
N LEU A 167 -21.90 13.48 -22.66
CA LEU A 167 -20.75 12.77 -22.12
C LEU A 167 -19.95 13.66 -21.17
N GLN A 168 -19.77 14.94 -21.51
CA GLN A 168 -19.09 15.92 -20.67
C GLN A 168 -19.80 16.12 -19.33
N GLU A 169 -21.11 16.35 -19.35
CA GLU A 169 -21.92 16.54 -18.15
C GLU A 169 -21.88 15.29 -17.27
N ALA A 170 -22.04 14.11 -17.86
CA ALA A 170 -21.94 12.84 -17.16
C ALA A 170 -20.55 12.66 -16.51
N PHE A 171 -19.47 13.00 -17.24
CA PHE A 171 -18.11 12.90 -16.73
C PHE A 171 -17.84 13.87 -15.56
N VAL A 172 -18.28 15.12 -15.66
CA VAL A 172 -18.10 16.13 -14.59
C VAL A 172 -18.84 15.73 -13.31
N ASN A 173 -20.01 15.11 -13.45
CA ASN A 173 -20.82 14.60 -12.34
C ASN A 173 -20.18 13.40 -11.62
N LEU A 174 -19.18 12.75 -12.22
CA LEU A 174 -18.40 11.71 -11.54
C LEU A 174 -17.47 12.30 -10.48
N SER A 175 -17.22 11.53 -9.41
CA SER A 175 -16.20 11.87 -8.43
C SER A 175 -14.82 11.98 -9.09
N LEU A 176 -13.95 12.85 -8.54
CA LEU A 176 -12.59 13.04 -9.07
C LEU A 176 -11.82 11.72 -9.19
N SER A 177 -12.02 10.78 -8.25
CA SER A 177 -11.42 9.44 -8.31
C SER A 177 -11.85 8.68 -9.57
N LYS A 178 -13.15 8.65 -9.89
CA LYS A 178 -13.67 7.97 -11.08
C LYS A 178 -13.15 8.62 -12.36
N ARG A 179 -13.14 9.95 -12.41
CA ARG A 179 -12.57 10.69 -13.56
C ARG A 179 -11.10 10.35 -13.79
N LYS A 180 -10.30 10.28 -12.71
CA LYS A 180 -8.88 9.87 -12.77
C LYS A 180 -8.71 8.43 -13.23
N GLU A 181 -9.51 7.50 -12.73
CA GLU A 181 -9.47 6.10 -13.16
C GLU A 181 -9.66 6.00 -14.68
N TYR A 182 -10.59 6.77 -15.25
CA TYR A 182 -10.81 6.81 -16.70
C TYR A 182 -9.65 7.45 -17.47
N ALA A 183 -9.14 8.58 -17.00
CA ALA A 183 -7.99 9.26 -17.60
C ALA A 183 -6.75 8.36 -17.62
N VAL A 184 -6.42 7.72 -16.49
CA VAL A 184 -5.31 6.77 -16.38
C VAL A 184 -5.54 5.55 -17.28
N TYR A 185 -6.76 5.00 -17.30
CA TYR A 185 -7.08 3.87 -18.18
C TYR A 185 -6.84 4.21 -19.65
N ILE A 186 -7.12 5.41 -20.11
CA ILE A 186 -6.76 5.80 -21.48
C ILE A 186 -5.25 6.02 -21.62
N ALA A 187 -4.62 6.76 -20.69
CA ALA A 187 -3.20 7.12 -20.74
C ALA A 187 -2.25 5.90 -20.76
N GLU A 188 -2.60 4.82 -20.06
CA GLU A 188 -1.81 3.59 -20.01
C GLU A 188 -1.69 2.88 -21.38
N ALA A 189 -2.61 3.14 -22.31
CA ALA A 189 -2.54 2.58 -23.65
C ALA A 189 -1.54 3.37 -24.51
N LYS A 190 -0.44 2.73 -24.90
CA LYS A 190 0.62 3.34 -25.72
C LYS A 190 0.26 3.52 -27.20
N ARG A 191 -0.70 2.74 -27.71
CA ARG A 191 -1.12 2.75 -29.13
C ARG A 191 -2.43 3.49 -29.28
N ARG A 192 -2.55 4.32 -30.31
CA ARG A 192 -3.73 5.17 -30.54
C ARG A 192 -5.00 4.35 -30.77
N GLU A 193 -4.90 3.20 -31.44
CA GLU A 193 -6.02 2.28 -31.66
C GLU A 193 -6.51 1.65 -30.34
N THR A 194 -5.58 1.42 -29.41
CA THR A 194 -5.93 0.92 -28.06
C THR A 194 -6.55 2.03 -27.21
N GLN A 195 -6.07 3.26 -27.32
CA GLN A 195 -6.71 4.41 -26.67
C GLN A 195 -8.15 4.59 -27.16
N MET A 196 -8.38 4.49 -28.48
CA MET A 196 -9.71 4.62 -29.07
C MET A 196 -10.66 3.51 -28.61
N SER A 197 -10.24 2.25 -28.66
CA SER A 197 -11.09 1.14 -28.16
C SER A 197 -11.35 1.23 -26.66
N ARG A 198 -10.40 1.76 -25.86
CA ARG A 198 -10.62 2.06 -24.44
C ARG A 198 -11.64 3.19 -24.26
N LEU A 199 -11.57 4.26 -25.07
CA LEU A 199 -12.55 5.34 -25.06
C LEU A 199 -13.96 4.82 -25.36
N GLU A 200 -14.14 4.10 -26.48
CA GLU A 200 -15.42 3.50 -26.88
C GLU A 200 -16.03 2.64 -25.76
N LYS A 201 -15.19 1.87 -25.07
CA LYS A 201 -15.62 1.03 -23.95
C LYS A 201 -16.10 1.84 -22.75
N ILE A 202 -15.44 2.94 -22.42
CA ILE A 202 -15.75 3.70 -21.19
C ILE A 202 -16.87 4.72 -21.39
N THR A 203 -17.10 5.21 -22.62
CA THR A 203 -18.18 6.15 -22.95
C THR A 203 -19.54 5.74 -22.35
N PRO A 204 -20.08 4.53 -22.61
CA PRO A 204 -21.36 4.13 -22.03
C PRO A 204 -21.32 4.00 -20.49
N MET A 205 -20.16 3.72 -19.90
CA MET A 205 -20.02 3.66 -18.43
C MET A 205 -20.06 5.04 -17.80
N ILE A 206 -19.40 6.02 -18.42
CA ILE A 206 -19.40 7.42 -18.00
C ILE A 206 -20.82 7.97 -18.06
N THR A 207 -21.50 7.78 -19.19
CA THR A 207 -22.91 8.19 -19.36
C THR A 207 -23.83 7.58 -18.30
N ALA A 208 -23.56 6.34 -17.87
CA ALA A 208 -24.31 5.66 -16.82
C ALA A 208 -23.91 6.07 -15.38
N GLY A 209 -22.92 6.96 -15.18
CA GLY A 209 -22.44 7.36 -13.85
C GLY A 209 -21.62 6.28 -13.11
N ILE A 210 -21.28 5.19 -13.81
CA ILE A 210 -20.57 4.03 -13.25
C ILE A 210 -19.08 4.32 -13.26
N GLY A 211 -18.34 3.92 -12.24
CA GLY A 211 -16.87 3.96 -12.23
C GLY A 211 -16.27 2.71 -12.87
N LEU A 212 -15.07 2.83 -13.47
CA LEU A 212 -14.38 1.74 -14.15
C LEU A 212 -14.28 0.46 -13.30
N ASN A 213 -14.03 0.63 -12.00
CA ASN A 213 -13.82 -0.46 -11.04
C ASN A 213 -14.96 -0.63 -10.03
N ASP A 214 -16.11 0.02 -10.21
CA ASP A 214 -17.19 0.00 -9.21
C ASP A 214 -17.73 -1.42 -8.95
N LYS A 215 -17.62 -2.33 -9.94
CA LYS A 215 -17.97 -3.76 -9.78
C LYS A 215 -17.12 -4.54 -8.77
N TYR A 216 -15.98 -3.98 -8.34
CA TYR A 216 -15.07 -4.60 -7.37
C TYR A 216 -15.06 -3.90 -6.00
N LYS A 217 -15.85 -2.83 -5.83
CA LYS A 217 -15.98 -2.14 -4.55
C LYS A 217 -17.06 -2.84 -3.71
N PRO A 218 -16.82 -3.11 -2.41
CA PRO A 218 -17.86 -3.65 -1.55
C PRO A 218 -19.05 -2.67 -1.52
N LYS A 219 -20.27 -3.21 -1.62
CA LYS A 219 -21.52 -2.44 -1.51
C LYS A 219 -21.77 -2.01 -0.07
#